data_AF-A0A6G0XFC2-F1
#
_entry.id   AF-A0A6G0XFC2-F1
#
_cell.length_a   1.000
_cell.length_b   1.000
_cell.length_c   1.000
_cell.angle_alpha   90.00
_cell.angle_beta   90.00
_cell.angle_gamma   90.00
#
_symmetry.space_group_name_H-M   'P 1'
#
loop_
_entity.id
_entity.type
_entity.pdbx_description
1 polymer ?
#
loop_
_entity_poly.entity_id
_entity_poly.type
_entity_poly.pdbx_seq_one_letter_code
_entity_poly.pdbx_strand_id
1 'polypeptide(L)'
;MYRLPHVTRQVLQVPDLLRCMMQFRQGLHIDMFPLRYLAMPLTTNSADLFPSEFANMDLALSPWYFQHGFGRVLRLVECIPRLLPLVLYHAVYHGIVPVVQLLASAYDLRLASAHHHLLDIAAFTGSVDMFTYLLGVVGPAGMSSYASEWAVENGHLVMVQYLNEHRLASFDAQSVLLAAQWDHVELLRYLLDLVKPASVEEAIAIAASQGRKRAVQFLMSRRSSDVEMT
;
A
#
# COMPACT_ATOMS: atom_id res chain seq x y z
N MET A 1 14.96 5.73 38.90
CA MET A 1 14.51 7.14 38.96
C MET A 1 15.72 8.03 38.68
N TYR A 2 15.99 8.38 37.42
CA TYR A 2 17.18 9.15 37.05
C TYR A 2 17.00 10.63 37.46
N ARG A 3 17.82 11.11 38.39
CA ARG A 3 17.90 12.55 38.70
C ARG A 3 18.75 13.22 37.63
N LEU A 4 18.16 14.19 36.93
CA LEU A 4 18.89 15.03 35.99
C LEU A 4 20.04 15.76 36.74
N PRO A 5 21.23 15.90 36.13
CA PRO A 5 22.33 16.66 36.69
C PRO A 5 21.92 18.08 37.10
N HIS A 6 22.54 18.62 38.15
CA HIS A 6 22.22 19.94 38.72
C HIS A 6 22.20 21.07 37.66
N VAL A 7 23.11 20.99 36.69
CA VAL A 7 23.26 21.95 35.60
C VAL A 7 22.03 21.94 34.68
N THR A 8 21.50 20.76 34.35
CA THR A 8 20.31 20.63 33.49
C THR A 8 19.07 21.22 34.16
N ARG A 9 18.99 21.15 35.49
CA ARG A 9 17.89 21.72 36.27
C ARG A 9 17.93 23.25 36.29
N GLN A 10 19.13 23.84 36.33
CA GLN A 10 19.31 25.30 36.28
C GLN A 10 19.02 25.86 34.89
N VAL A 11 19.42 25.16 33.82
CA VAL A 11 19.15 25.57 32.43
C VAL A 11 17.64 25.62 32.14
N LEU A 12 16.87 24.66 32.64
CA LEU A 12 15.41 24.62 32.48
C LEU A 12 14.65 25.65 33.33
N GLN A 13 15.31 26.30 34.30
CA GLN A 13 14.71 27.35 35.13
C GLN A 13 14.88 28.75 34.54
N VAL A 14 15.66 28.91 33.48
CA VAL A 14 15.87 30.20 32.80
C VAL A 14 14.86 30.33 31.67
N PRO A 15 13.87 31.24 31.76
CA PRO A 15 12.76 31.33 30.80
C PRO A 15 13.23 31.58 29.36
N ASP A 16 14.32 32.31 29.20
CA ASP A 16 14.86 32.68 27.89
C ASP A 16 15.65 31.53 27.25
N LEU A 17 16.36 30.71 28.04
CA LEU A 17 16.98 29.48 27.54
C LEU A 17 15.94 28.42 27.24
N LEU A 18 14.91 28.28 28.07
CA LEU A 18 13.77 27.40 27.80
C LEU A 18 13.03 27.83 26.52
N ARG A 19 12.79 29.14 26.34
CA ARG A 19 12.23 29.69 25.10
C ARG A 19 13.14 29.45 23.92
N CYS A 20 14.45 29.67 24.04
CA CYS A 20 15.42 29.47 22.96
C CYS A 20 15.56 27.99 22.57
N MET A 21 15.55 27.06 23.55
CA MET A 21 15.50 25.61 23.33
C MET A 21 14.18 25.17 22.68
N MET A 22 13.06 25.81 23.03
CA MET A 22 11.77 25.60 22.36
C MET A 22 11.72 26.24 20.97
N GLN A 23 12.47 27.33 20.75
CA GLN A 23 12.60 28.05 19.46
C GLN A 23 13.45 27.26 18.45
N PHE A 24 14.47 26.54 18.91
CA PHE A 24 15.19 25.51 18.14
C PHE A 24 14.40 24.19 18.12
N ARG A 25 13.22 24.26 17.49
CA ARG A 25 12.30 23.20 17.02
C ARG A 25 12.40 21.82 17.66
N GLN A 26 11.39 21.52 18.49
CA GLN A 26 10.89 20.20 18.90
C GLN A 26 11.98 19.15 19.17
N GLY A 27 12.56 19.20 20.36
CA GLY A 27 13.39 18.11 20.86
C GLY A 27 12.66 16.77 20.71
N LEU A 28 13.36 15.77 20.14
CA LEU A 28 12.80 14.46 19.88
C LEU A 28 12.24 13.86 21.18
N HIS A 29 10.95 13.52 21.19
CA HIS A 29 10.36 12.89 22.37
C HIS A 29 10.92 11.47 22.55
N ILE A 30 11.04 11.00 23.80
CA ILE A 30 11.67 9.70 24.12
C ILE A 30 11.01 8.52 23.39
N ASP A 31 9.69 8.59 23.19
CA ASP A 31 8.89 7.63 22.43
C ASP A 31 9.24 7.57 20.94
N MET A 32 9.88 8.60 20.39
CA MET A 32 10.21 8.71 18.97
C MET A 32 11.66 8.28 18.65
N PHE A 33 12.49 8.08 19.68
CA PHE A 33 13.87 7.63 19.52
C PHE A 33 14.04 6.32 18.74
N PRO A 34 13.17 5.30 18.90
CA PRO A 34 13.28 4.06 18.13
C PRO A 34 13.07 4.27 16.62
N LEU A 35 12.24 5.25 16.25
CA LEU A 35 11.85 5.50 14.86
C LEU A 35 12.85 6.39 14.11
N ARG A 36 13.81 6.99 14.83
CA ARG A 36 14.75 7.99 14.28
C ARG A 36 15.75 7.43 13.25
N TYR A 37 15.83 6.11 13.08
CA TYR A 37 16.67 5.47 12.06
C TYR A 37 15.86 4.65 11.06
N LEU A 38 14.52 4.69 11.15
CA LEU A 38 13.68 4.09 10.12
C LEU A 38 13.99 4.79 8.79
N ALA A 39 14.36 4.00 7.79
CA ALA A 39 14.78 4.48 6.47
C ALA A 39 13.77 4.03 5.43
N MET A 40 13.57 4.87 4.41
CA MET A 40 12.87 4.46 3.20
C MET A 40 13.67 3.35 2.53
N PRO A 41 13.03 2.26 2.06
CA PRO A 41 13.63 1.51 0.97
C PRO A 41 13.84 2.47 -0.21
N LEU A 42 14.95 2.32 -0.91
CA LEU A 42 15.39 3.23 -1.98
C LEU A 42 14.51 3.17 -3.25
N THR A 43 13.31 2.57 -3.14
CA THR A 43 12.43 2.24 -4.25
C THR A 43 11.51 3.41 -4.53
N THR A 44 11.93 4.25 -5.48
CA THR A 44 11.12 5.38 -6.00
C THR A 44 10.12 4.93 -7.07
N ASN A 45 10.08 3.65 -7.39
CA ASN A 45 9.27 3.09 -8.47
C ASN A 45 8.26 2.11 -7.90
N SER A 46 7.01 2.20 -8.33
CA SER A 46 5.95 1.26 -7.95
C SER A 46 6.38 -0.18 -8.21
N ALA A 47 7.00 -0.45 -9.36
CA ALA A 47 7.50 -1.78 -9.76
C ALA A 47 8.40 -2.50 -8.73
N ASP A 48 9.01 -1.76 -7.79
CA ASP A 48 9.96 -2.29 -6.80
C ASP A 48 9.37 -2.35 -5.37
N LEU A 49 8.04 -2.37 -5.21
CA LEU A 49 7.41 -2.53 -3.90
C LEU A 49 7.60 -3.96 -3.38
N PHE A 50 8.57 -4.17 -2.49
CA PHE A 50 8.81 -5.48 -1.89
C PHE A 50 8.07 -5.65 -0.55
N PRO A 51 7.27 -6.71 -0.35
CA PRO A 51 6.61 -7.00 0.93
C PRO A 51 7.55 -7.04 2.15
N SER A 52 8.81 -7.42 1.94
CA SER A 52 9.85 -7.47 2.97
C SER A 52 10.21 -6.09 3.53
N GLU A 53 10.09 -5.03 2.74
CA GLU A 53 10.40 -3.66 3.18
C GLU A 53 9.32 -3.13 4.12
N PHE A 54 8.05 -3.42 3.82
CA PHE A 54 6.92 -3.10 4.69
C PHE A 54 6.99 -3.82 6.03
N ALA A 55 7.50 -5.06 6.07
CA ALA A 55 7.69 -5.80 7.32
C ALA A 55 8.63 -5.08 8.30
N ASN A 56 9.72 -4.45 7.81
CA ASN A 56 10.62 -3.68 8.66
C ASN A 56 9.95 -2.42 9.24
N MET A 57 9.10 -1.76 8.44
CA MET A 57 8.31 -0.62 8.92
C MET A 57 7.31 -1.08 9.97
N ASP A 58 6.65 -2.22 9.75
CA ASP A 58 5.66 -2.78 10.66
C ASP A 58 6.25 -3.13 12.03
N LEU A 59 7.44 -3.75 12.05
CA LEU A 59 8.16 -4.07 13.29
C LEU A 59 8.45 -2.83 14.15
N ALA A 60 8.60 -1.66 13.55
CA ALA A 60 8.84 -0.42 14.26
C ALA A 60 7.54 0.34 14.59
N LEU A 61 6.63 0.46 13.62
CA LEU A 61 5.45 1.32 13.70
C LEU A 61 4.29 0.65 14.41
N SER A 62 4.03 -0.64 14.21
CA SER A 62 2.87 -1.30 14.82
C SER A 62 2.94 -1.37 16.34
N PRO A 63 4.07 -1.74 16.99
CA PRO A 63 4.20 -1.65 18.44
C PRO A 63 4.07 -0.21 18.94
N TRP A 64 4.59 0.76 18.19
CA TRP A 64 4.54 2.17 18.55
C TRP A 64 3.10 2.72 18.49
N TYR A 65 2.33 2.36 17.47
CA TYR A 65 0.90 2.68 17.38
C TYR A 65 0.11 2.06 18.52
N PHE A 66 0.38 0.79 18.84
CA PHE A 66 -0.29 0.10 19.94
C PHE A 66 -0.02 0.80 21.29
N GLN A 67 1.21 1.25 21.51
CA GLN A 67 1.60 1.89 22.78
C GLN A 67 1.13 3.34 22.91
N HIS A 68 1.11 4.12 21.82
CA HIS A 68 0.92 5.58 21.87
C HIS A 68 -0.35 6.08 21.19
N GLY A 69 -1.02 5.23 20.41
CA GLY A 69 -2.21 5.57 19.63
C GLY A 69 -1.89 6.43 18.40
N PHE A 70 -2.84 6.47 17.47
CA PHE A 70 -2.66 7.17 16.19
C PHE A 70 -2.57 8.69 16.34
N GLY A 71 -3.18 9.29 17.36
CA GLY A 71 -3.12 10.75 17.57
C GLY A 71 -1.69 11.30 17.77
N ARG A 72 -0.72 10.44 18.10
CA ARG A 72 0.69 10.81 18.25
C ARG A 72 1.41 10.97 16.90
N VAL A 73 0.84 10.44 15.81
CA VAL A 73 1.44 10.41 14.47
C VAL A 73 1.74 11.82 13.94
N LEU A 74 0.83 12.79 14.11
CA LEU A 74 1.07 14.16 13.65
C LEU A 74 2.32 14.75 14.32
N ARG A 75 2.48 14.54 15.63
CA ARG A 75 3.67 14.97 16.35
C ARG A 75 4.93 14.26 15.85
N LEU A 76 4.83 12.96 15.54
CA LEU A 76 5.95 12.18 15.03
C LEU A 76 6.46 12.76 13.70
N VAL A 77 5.57 13.07 12.77
CA VAL A 77 5.95 13.65 11.46
C VAL A 77 6.33 15.13 11.57
N GLU A 78 5.85 15.87 12.56
CA GLU A 78 6.37 17.22 12.86
C GLU A 78 7.83 17.17 13.38
N CYS A 79 8.12 16.24 14.30
CA CYS A 79 9.45 16.07 14.89
C CYS A 79 10.46 15.43 13.90
N ILE A 80 9.99 14.51 13.06
CA ILE A 80 10.81 13.83 12.06
C ILE A 80 10.09 13.85 10.69
N PRO A 81 10.13 14.98 9.95
CA PRO A 81 9.39 15.16 8.69
C PRO A 81 9.64 14.10 7.62
N ARG A 82 10.85 13.53 7.57
CA ARG A 82 11.19 12.44 6.64
C ARG A 82 10.40 11.14 6.88
N LEU A 83 9.73 10.99 8.02
CA LEU A 83 8.87 9.83 8.30
C LEU A 83 7.47 9.96 7.71
N LEU A 84 7.04 11.14 7.25
CA LEU A 84 5.72 11.31 6.64
C LEU A 84 5.42 10.29 5.53
N PRO A 85 6.27 10.14 4.48
CA PRO A 85 6.01 9.14 3.44
C PRO A 85 6.03 7.72 4.00
N LEU A 86 6.95 7.39 4.92
CA LEU A 86 7.06 6.06 5.54
C LEU A 86 5.79 5.64 6.28
N VAL A 87 5.29 6.53 7.13
CA VAL A 87 4.07 6.31 7.91
C VAL A 87 2.88 6.19 6.99
N LEU A 88 2.82 7.02 5.93
CA LEU A 88 1.74 6.96 4.95
C LEU A 88 1.75 5.64 4.17
N TYR A 89 2.92 5.21 3.68
CA TYR A 89 3.11 3.94 2.99
C TYR A 89 2.71 2.74 3.85
N HIS A 90 3.22 2.69 5.08
CA HIS A 90 2.87 1.64 6.04
C HIS A 90 1.36 1.64 6.31
N ALA A 91 0.76 2.80 6.57
CA ALA A 91 -0.67 2.89 6.84
C ALA A 91 -1.52 2.45 5.65
N VAL A 92 -1.15 2.80 4.42
CA VAL A 92 -1.88 2.36 3.22
C VAL A 92 -1.72 0.86 3.00
N TYR A 93 -0.49 0.34 3.09
CA TYR A 93 -0.21 -1.09 2.90
C TYR A 93 -0.95 -1.98 3.90
N HIS A 94 -1.01 -1.57 5.17
CA HIS A 94 -1.70 -2.32 6.22
C HIS A 94 -3.19 -1.94 6.37
N GLY A 95 -3.74 -1.09 5.51
CA GLY A 95 -5.16 -0.71 5.56
C GLY A 95 -5.56 0.12 6.79
N ILE A 96 -4.62 0.85 7.40
CA ILE A 96 -4.83 1.65 8.63
C ILE A 96 -5.48 3.00 8.27
N VAL A 97 -6.75 2.97 7.88
CA VAL A 97 -7.55 4.15 7.47
C VAL A 97 -7.47 5.32 8.47
N PRO A 98 -7.54 5.13 9.81
CA PRO A 98 -7.48 6.24 10.76
C PRO A 98 -6.17 7.05 10.68
N VAL A 99 -5.04 6.40 10.40
CA VAL A 99 -3.75 7.10 10.26
C VAL A 99 -3.74 7.92 8.97
N VAL A 100 -4.23 7.36 7.86
CA VAL A 100 -4.32 8.07 6.59
C VAL A 100 -5.26 9.27 6.70
N GLN A 101 -6.42 9.11 7.35
CA GLN A 101 -7.36 10.21 7.63
C GLN A 101 -6.73 11.31 8.49
N LEU A 102 -5.99 10.93 9.52
CA LEU A 102 -5.29 11.87 10.37
C LEU A 102 -4.25 12.67 9.58
N LEU A 103 -3.44 12.00 8.75
CA LEU A 103 -2.46 12.67 7.89
C LEU A 103 -3.14 13.57 6.84
N ALA A 104 -4.23 13.11 6.22
CA ALA A 104 -5.00 13.89 5.26
C ALA A 104 -5.63 15.15 5.87
N SER A 105 -5.93 15.13 7.17
CA SER A 105 -6.46 16.31 7.88
C SER A 105 -5.42 17.41 8.09
N ALA A 106 -4.14 17.07 8.06
CA ALA A 106 -3.03 17.99 8.38
C ALA A 106 -2.13 18.31 7.19
N TYR A 107 -2.12 17.47 6.15
CA TYR A 107 -1.23 17.58 4.99
C TYR A 107 -1.99 17.39 3.68
N ASP A 108 -1.59 18.11 2.63
CA ASP A 108 -2.07 17.85 1.27
C ASP A 108 -1.41 16.59 0.73
N LEU A 109 -2.14 15.48 0.81
CA LEU A 109 -1.64 14.18 0.35
C LEU A 109 -1.38 14.14 -1.16
N ARG A 110 -1.91 15.07 -1.97
CA ARG A 110 -1.61 15.11 -3.42
C ARG A 110 -0.15 15.46 -3.68
N LEU A 111 0.41 16.36 -2.87
CA LEU A 111 1.84 16.69 -2.93
C LEU A 111 2.69 15.51 -2.43
N ALA A 112 2.16 14.77 -1.46
CA ALA A 112 2.76 13.53 -0.97
C ALA A 112 2.39 12.31 -1.83
N SER A 113 1.66 12.43 -2.93
CA SER A 113 1.31 11.30 -3.82
C SER A 113 1.92 11.45 -5.21
N ALA A 114 2.29 12.67 -5.63
CA ALA A 114 2.94 12.91 -6.92
C ALA A 114 4.26 12.12 -7.10
N HIS A 115 4.85 11.65 -6.00
CA HIS A 115 6.03 10.78 -5.98
C HIS A 115 5.75 9.39 -5.38
N HIS A 116 4.51 9.13 -4.96
CA HIS A 116 4.16 8.01 -4.11
C HIS A 116 2.86 7.37 -4.60
N HIS A 117 2.97 6.20 -5.23
CA HIS A 117 1.90 5.41 -5.86
C HIS A 117 0.92 4.78 -4.83
N LEU A 118 0.26 5.60 -4.01
CA LEU A 118 -0.60 5.15 -2.91
C LEU A 118 -1.80 4.32 -3.39
N LEU A 119 -2.41 4.72 -4.51
CA LEU A 119 -3.52 3.96 -5.11
C LEU A 119 -3.05 2.59 -5.59
N ASP A 120 -1.86 2.52 -6.19
CA ASP A 120 -1.30 1.26 -6.66
C ASP A 120 -1.02 0.31 -5.48
N ILE A 121 -0.57 0.80 -4.33
CA ILE A 121 -0.41 -0.01 -3.11
C ILE A 121 -1.73 -0.52 -2.55
N ALA A 122 -2.75 0.34 -2.52
CA ALA A 122 -4.08 -0.07 -2.09
C ALA A 122 -4.65 -1.15 -3.03
N ALA A 123 -4.34 -1.07 -4.33
CA ALA A 123 -4.68 -2.12 -5.30
C ALA A 123 -3.85 -3.40 -5.11
N PHE A 124 -2.55 -3.27 -4.84
CA PHE A 124 -1.63 -4.38 -4.53
C PHE A 124 -2.07 -5.18 -3.30
N THR A 125 -2.65 -4.53 -2.30
CA THR A 125 -3.17 -5.17 -1.08
C THR A 125 -4.62 -5.64 -1.22
N GLY A 126 -5.30 -5.26 -2.31
CA GLY A 126 -6.71 -5.57 -2.55
C GLY A 126 -7.69 -4.83 -1.64
N SER A 127 -7.24 -3.80 -0.92
CA SER A 127 -8.06 -3.08 0.06
C SER A 127 -8.95 -2.03 -0.62
N VAL A 128 -10.17 -2.42 -1.01
CA VAL A 128 -11.14 -1.52 -1.68
C VAL A 128 -11.48 -0.30 -0.83
N ASP A 129 -11.70 -0.44 0.48
CA ASP A 129 -12.05 0.70 1.36
C ASP A 129 -10.95 1.78 1.37
N MET A 130 -9.69 1.36 1.53
CA MET A 130 -8.54 2.25 1.44
C MET A 130 -8.41 2.88 0.05
N PHE A 131 -8.59 2.08 -1.01
CA PHE A 131 -8.50 2.56 -2.38
C PHE A 131 -9.57 3.62 -2.68
N THR A 132 -10.82 3.36 -2.32
CA THR A 132 -11.93 4.33 -2.47
C THR A 132 -11.67 5.60 -1.68
N TYR A 133 -11.18 5.49 -0.44
CA TYR A 133 -10.83 6.65 0.37
C TYR A 133 -9.73 7.49 -0.30
N LEU A 134 -8.63 6.86 -0.70
CA LEU A 134 -7.53 7.53 -1.38
C LEU A 134 -7.98 8.16 -2.71
N LEU A 135 -8.83 7.47 -3.48
CA LEU A 135 -9.35 8.00 -4.74
C LEU A 135 -10.12 9.31 -4.52
N GLY A 136 -10.87 9.44 -3.43
CA GLY A 136 -11.55 10.68 -3.05
C GLY A 136 -10.62 11.81 -2.60
N VAL A 137 -9.44 11.48 -2.04
CA VAL A 137 -8.48 12.47 -1.52
C VAL A 137 -7.48 12.92 -2.58
N VAL A 138 -6.85 11.97 -3.29
CA VAL A 138 -5.78 12.26 -4.27
C VAL A 138 -6.30 12.32 -5.71
N GLY A 139 -7.47 11.77 -5.99
CA GLY A 139 -8.04 11.69 -7.33
C GLY A 139 -7.43 10.57 -8.20
N PRO A 140 -8.03 10.29 -9.37
CA PRO A 140 -7.60 9.21 -10.26
C PRO A 140 -6.22 9.46 -10.91
N ALA A 141 -5.75 10.71 -10.95
CA ALA A 141 -4.45 11.06 -11.52
C ALA A 141 -3.25 10.45 -10.76
N GLY A 142 -3.46 9.98 -9.52
CA GLY A 142 -2.45 9.28 -8.74
C GLY A 142 -2.34 7.78 -9.02
N MET A 143 -3.14 7.25 -9.95
CA MET A 143 -3.16 5.83 -10.32
C MET A 143 -2.27 5.58 -11.54
N SER A 144 -1.46 4.52 -11.50
CA SER A 144 -0.74 4.05 -12.68
C SER A 144 -1.35 2.74 -13.23
N SER A 145 -0.85 2.27 -14.38
CA SER A 145 -1.24 0.97 -14.94
C SER A 145 -0.90 -0.21 -14.00
N TYR A 146 0.06 -0.04 -13.08
CA TYR A 146 0.44 -1.08 -12.12
C TYR A 146 -0.67 -1.39 -11.12
N ALA A 147 -1.58 -0.46 -10.82
CA ALA A 147 -2.70 -0.73 -9.91
C ALA A 147 -3.55 -1.91 -10.38
N SER A 148 -3.96 -1.91 -11.65
CA SER A 148 -4.76 -3.00 -12.22
C SER A 148 -3.94 -4.28 -12.40
N GLU A 149 -2.69 -4.16 -12.81
CA GLU A 149 -1.80 -5.31 -13.01
C GLU A 149 -1.58 -6.06 -11.69
N TRP A 150 -1.22 -5.36 -10.62
CA TRP A 150 -1.04 -5.98 -9.31
C TRP A 150 -2.32 -6.53 -8.70
N ALA A 151 -3.46 -5.87 -8.90
CA ALA A 151 -4.73 -6.42 -8.48
C ALA A 151 -5.00 -7.78 -9.15
N VAL A 152 -4.59 -7.94 -10.41
CA VAL A 152 -4.71 -9.20 -11.16
C VAL A 152 -3.67 -10.23 -10.71
N GLU A 153 -2.40 -9.84 -10.62
CA GLU A 153 -1.30 -10.74 -10.21
C GLU A 153 -1.50 -11.31 -8.80
N ASN A 154 -2.04 -10.50 -7.88
CA ASN A 154 -2.34 -10.92 -6.51
C ASN A 154 -3.73 -11.57 -6.35
N GLY A 155 -4.52 -11.67 -7.43
CA GLY A 155 -5.80 -12.38 -7.40
C GLY A 155 -6.91 -11.64 -6.67
N HIS A 156 -6.81 -10.32 -6.54
CA HIS A 156 -7.78 -9.50 -5.82
C HIS A 156 -9.04 -9.26 -6.66
N LEU A 157 -9.87 -10.29 -6.81
CA LEU A 157 -11.12 -10.27 -7.58
C LEU A 157 -12.01 -9.06 -7.25
N VAL A 158 -12.22 -8.77 -5.96
CA VAL A 158 -13.08 -7.64 -5.53
C VAL A 158 -12.50 -6.29 -5.98
N MET A 159 -11.17 -6.13 -5.93
CA MET A 159 -10.50 -4.93 -6.43
C MET A 159 -10.62 -4.83 -7.95
N VAL A 160 -10.43 -5.92 -8.69
CA VAL A 160 -10.58 -5.96 -10.15
C VAL A 160 -12.01 -5.62 -10.58
N GLN A 161 -13.02 -6.15 -9.88
CA GLN A 161 -14.43 -5.80 -10.08
C GLN A 161 -14.65 -4.31 -9.86
N TYR A 162 -14.17 -3.77 -8.73
CA TYR A 162 -14.26 -2.36 -8.41
C TYR A 162 -13.64 -1.46 -9.49
N LEU A 163 -12.42 -1.79 -9.94
CA LEU A 163 -11.73 -1.04 -11.00
C LEU A 163 -12.50 -1.05 -12.33
N ASN A 164 -13.11 -2.19 -12.69
CA ASN A 164 -13.92 -2.33 -13.90
C ASN A 164 -15.24 -1.53 -13.80
N GLU A 165 -15.98 -1.68 -12.71
CA GLU A 165 -17.27 -1.03 -12.48
C GLU A 165 -17.15 0.50 -12.47
N HIS A 166 -16.07 1.03 -11.90
CA HIS A 166 -15.77 2.46 -11.86
C HIS A 166 -15.02 2.98 -13.10
N ARG A 167 -14.77 2.13 -14.11
CA ARG A 167 -14.04 2.47 -15.36
C ARG A 167 -12.67 3.10 -15.09
N LEU A 168 -11.99 2.60 -14.06
CA LEU A 168 -10.67 3.05 -13.65
C LEU A 168 -9.55 2.30 -14.36
N ALA A 169 -9.83 1.09 -14.83
CA ALA A 169 -8.90 0.28 -15.61
C ALA A 169 -9.61 -0.49 -16.72
N SER A 170 -8.85 -0.87 -17.74
CA SER A 170 -9.26 -1.80 -18.78
C SER A 170 -8.48 -3.10 -18.65
N PHE A 171 -9.14 -4.23 -18.86
CA PHE A 171 -8.53 -5.55 -18.82
C PHE A 171 -8.45 -6.15 -20.22
N ASP A 172 -7.44 -6.97 -20.44
CA ASP A 172 -7.07 -7.51 -21.74
C ASP A 172 -6.65 -8.99 -21.67
N ALA A 173 -6.17 -9.54 -22.78
CA ALA A 173 -5.73 -10.93 -22.84
C ALA A 173 -4.56 -11.20 -21.86
N GLN A 174 -3.68 -10.23 -21.62
CA GLN A 174 -2.59 -10.36 -20.66
C GLN A 174 -3.12 -10.55 -19.24
N SER A 175 -4.21 -9.86 -18.88
CA SER A 175 -4.88 -10.01 -17.58
C SER A 175 -5.34 -11.47 -17.36
N VAL A 176 -5.87 -12.12 -18.39
CA VAL A 176 -6.27 -13.54 -18.37
C VAL A 176 -5.05 -14.45 -18.17
N LEU A 177 -3.95 -14.19 -18.88
CA LEU A 177 -2.71 -14.97 -18.75
C LEU A 177 -2.13 -14.87 -17.33
N LEU A 178 -2.10 -13.67 -16.73
CA LEU A 178 -1.63 -13.47 -15.36
C LEU A 178 -2.49 -14.22 -14.35
N ALA A 179 -3.83 -14.14 -14.46
CA ALA A 179 -4.72 -14.88 -13.56
C ALA A 179 -4.52 -16.41 -13.68
N ALA A 180 -4.27 -16.93 -14.88
CA ALA A 180 -3.95 -18.34 -15.10
C ALA A 180 -2.56 -18.72 -14.56
N GLN A 181 -1.56 -17.87 -14.79
CA GLN A 181 -0.18 -18.04 -14.32
C GLN A 181 -0.08 -18.14 -12.80
N TRP A 182 -0.95 -17.44 -12.07
CA TRP A 182 -0.96 -17.39 -10.60
C TRP A 182 -2.03 -18.28 -9.94
N ASP A 183 -2.77 -19.09 -10.72
CA ASP A 183 -3.82 -20.03 -10.26
C ASP A 183 -5.05 -19.35 -9.63
N HIS A 184 -5.34 -18.09 -10.01
CA HIS A 184 -6.46 -17.30 -9.49
C HIS A 184 -7.77 -17.64 -10.22
N VAL A 185 -8.29 -18.84 -10.03
CA VAL A 185 -9.44 -19.38 -10.80
C VAL A 185 -10.69 -18.50 -10.79
N GLU A 186 -11.05 -17.92 -9.65
CA GLU A 186 -12.24 -17.07 -9.55
C GLU A 186 -12.08 -15.75 -10.33
N LEU A 187 -10.88 -15.17 -10.27
CA LEU A 187 -10.53 -14.00 -11.07
C LEU A 187 -10.45 -14.36 -12.56
N LEU A 188 -9.85 -15.49 -12.90
CA LEU A 188 -9.75 -15.99 -14.26
C LEU A 188 -11.13 -16.20 -14.88
N ARG A 189 -12.08 -16.75 -14.12
CA ARG A 189 -13.48 -16.88 -14.54
C ARG A 189 -14.09 -15.54 -14.87
N TYR A 190 -13.96 -14.57 -13.97
CA TYR A 190 -14.48 -13.21 -14.18
C TYR A 190 -13.84 -12.52 -15.40
N LEU A 191 -12.53 -12.64 -15.57
CA LEU A 191 -11.81 -12.01 -16.69
C LEU A 191 -12.19 -12.63 -18.05
N LEU A 192 -12.44 -13.93 -18.12
CA LEU A 192 -12.90 -14.58 -19.36
C LEU A 192 -14.32 -14.18 -19.78
N ASP A 193 -15.14 -13.74 -18.83
CA ASP A 193 -16.48 -13.21 -19.12
C ASP A 193 -16.41 -11.75 -19.61
N LEU A 194 -15.37 -11.02 -19.20
CA LEU A 194 -15.14 -9.62 -19.58
C LEU A 194 -14.36 -9.47 -20.89
N VAL A 195 -13.38 -10.33 -21.11
CA VAL A 195 -12.41 -10.25 -22.20
C VAL A 195 -12.43 -11.57 -22.97
N LYS A 196 -12.58 -11.49 -24.30
CA LYS A 196 -12.32 -12.65 -25.15
C LYS A 196 -10.81 -12.87 -25.21
N PRO A 197 -10.28 -13.99 -24.67
CA PRO A 197 -8.85 -14.26 -24.73
C PRO A 197 -8.41 -14.42 -26.19
N ALA A 198 -7.18 -14.03 -26.50
CA ALA A 198 -6.60 -14.24 -27.83
C ALA A 198 -6.39 -15.75 -28.10
N SER A 199 -6.00 -16.51 -27.07
CA SER A 199 -5.90 -17.97 -27.09
C SER A 199 -6.08 -18.53 -25.68
N VAL A 200 -7.01 -19.49 -25.54
CA VAL A 200 -7.17 -20.24 -24.29
C VAL A 200 -6.03 -21.25 -24.12
N GLU A 201 -5.46 -21.72 -25.22
CA GLU A 201 -4.33 -22.65 -25.26
C GLU A 201 -3.06 -22.05 -24.64
N GLU A 202 -2.80 -20.76 -24.89
CA GLU A 202 -1.68 -20.05 -24.27
C GLU A 202 -1.86 -19.98 -22.75
N ALA A 203 -3.06 -19.64 -22.27
CA ALA A 203 -3.36 -19.61 -20.83
C ALA A 203 -3.20 -21.00 -20.18
N ILE A 204 -3.64 -22.07 -20.86
CA ILE A 204 -3.45 -23.46 -20.42
C ILE A 204 -1.96 -23.80 -20.38
N ALA A 205 -1.20 -23.47 -21.41
CA ALA A 205 0.23 -23.77 -21.51
C ALA A 205 1.02 -23.07 -20.40
N ILE A 206 0.76 -21.78 -20.15
CA ILE A 206 1.37 -21.02 -19.05
C ILE A 206 1.01 -21.64 -17.72
N ALA A 207 -0.27 -21.87 -17.44
CA ALA A 207 -0.73 -22.49 -16.19
C ALA A 207 -0.09 -23.87 -15.98
N ALA A 208 0.00 -24.71 -17.02
CA ALA A 208 0.61 -26.03 -16.96
C ALA A 208 2.12 -25.95 -16.70
N SER A 209 2.84 -25.06 -17.39
CA SER A 209 4.28 -24.86 -17.20
C SER A 209 4.64 -24.40 -15.78
N GLN A 210 3.73 -23.68 -15.12
CA GLN A 210 3.86 -23.19 -13.75
C GLN A 210 3.25 -24.14 -12.69
N GLY A 211 2.72 -25.29 -13.10
CA GLY A 211 2.10 -26.26 -12.21
C GLY A 211 0.77 -25.81 -11.58
N ARG A 212 0.08 -24.82 -12.16
CA ARG A 212 -1.20 -24.27 -11.69
C ARG A 212 -2.37 -25.19 -12.03
N LYS A 213 -2.53 -26.23 -11.22
CA LYS A 213 -3.48 -27.33 -11.49
C LYS A 213 -4.93 -26.86 -11.59
N ARG A 214 -5.36 -25.89 -10.78
CA ARG A 214 -6.77 -25.48 -10.75
C ARG A 214 -7.12 -24.66 -11.98
N ALA A 215 -6.25 -23.75 -12.39
CA ALA A 215 -6.38 -23.00 -13.63
C ALA A 215 -6.40 -23.92 -14.85
N VAL A 216 -5.51 -24.92 -14.93
CA VAL A 216 -5.52 -25.90 -16.04
C VAL A 216 -6.84 -26.68 -16.09
N GLN A 217 -7.31 -27.21 -14.95
CA GLN A 217 -8.56 -27.96 -14.89
C GLN A 217 -9.76 -27.09 -15.31
N PHE A 218 -9.82 -25.86 -14.79
CA PHE A 218 -10.87 -24.90 -15.14
C PHE A 218 -10.87 -24.59 -16.64
N LEU A 219 -9.74 -24.20 -17.21
CA LEU A 219 -9.63 -23.86 -18.63
C LEU A 219 -9.94 -25.05 -19.56
N MET A 220 -9.47 -26.25 -19.21
CA MET A 220 -9.78 -27.48 -19.97
C MET A 220 -11.28 -27.81 -19.92
N SER A 221 -11.92 -27.67 -18.76
CA SER A 221 -13.37 -27.91 -18.63
C SER A 221 -14.20 -26.96 -19.50
N ARG A 222 -13.80 -25.69 -19.57
CA ARG A 222 -14.46 -24.66 -20.38
C ARG A 222 -14.26 -24.90 -21.88
N ARG A 223 -13.07 -25.34 -22.27
CA ARG A 223 -12.78 -25.76 -23.65
C ARG A 223 -13.69 -26.93 -24.08
N SER A 224 -13.86 -27.94 -23.25
CA SER A 224 -14.74 -29.08 -23.57
C SER A 224 -16.20 -28.66 -23.76
N SER A 225 -16.71 -27.74 -22.93
CA SER A 225 -18.08 -27.21 -23.10
C SER A 225 -18.25 -26.38 -24.38
N ASP A 226 -17.22 -25.61 -24.79
CA ASP A 226 -17.30 -24.79 -26.00
C ASP A 226 -17.32 -25.65 -27.27
N VAL A 227 -16.62 -26.79 -27.27
CA VAL A 227 -16.60 -27.74 -28.40
C VAL A 227 -17.91 -28.52 -28.53
N GLU A 228 -18.65 -28.73 -27.43
CA GLU A 228 -19.94 -29.43 -27.45
C GLU A 228 -21.12 -28.54 -27.90
N MET A 229 -20.96 -27.20 -27.89
CA MET A 229 -21.99 -26.24 -28.30
C MET A 229 -21.88 -25.75 -29.76
N THR A 230 -20.84 -26.15 -30.48
CA THR A 230 -20.60 -25.84 -31.91
C THR A 230 -20.88 -27.03 -32.81
#